data_AF-A0A1F9WSA8-F1
#
_entry.id   AF-A0A1F9WSA8-F1
#
_cell.length_a   1.000
_cell.length_b   1.000
_cell.length_c   1.000
_cell.angle_alpha   90.00
_cell.angle_beta   90.00
_cell.angle_gamma   90.00
#
_symmetry.space_group_name_H-M   'P 1'
#
loop_
_entity.id
_entity.type
_entity.pdbx_description
1 polymer ?
#
loop_
_entity_poly.entity_id
_entity_poly.type
_entity_poly.pdbx_seq_one_letter_code
_entity_poly.pdbx_strand_id
1 'polypeptide(L)'
;MNETAAFQQITGLAPLDYGLLGIAVIALFAIAYFKGRGEKDTQDYFLGSRKTPVWIGTLSFVATEISAMTIVGIPPIGFTENLQYLQFFIG
;
A
#
# COMPACT_ATOMS: atom_id res chain seq x y z
N MET A 1 -19.57 28.29 17.94
CA MET A 1 -19.30 27.06 18.72
C MET A 1 -18.50 26.12 17.84
N ASN A 2 -17.23 25.87 18.22
CA ASN A 2 -16.39 24.71 17.87
C ASN A 2 -15.78 24.51 16.46
N GLU A 3 -15.40 25.57 15.74
CA GLU A 3 -14.49 25.39 14.58
C GLU A 3 -13.07 24.95 15.02
N THR A 4 -12.61 25.43 16.18
CA THR A 4 -11.33 25.02 16.78
C THR A 4 -11.32 23.58 17.28
N ALA A 5 -12.47 23.03 17.68
CA ALA A 5 -12.58 21.63 18.10
C ALA A 5 -12.48 20.66 16.91
N ALA A 6 -12.89 21.07 15.71
CA ALA A 6 -12.70 20.28 14.49
C ALA A 6 -11.20 20.18 14.13
N PHE A 7 -10.44 21.28 14.24
CA PHE A 7 -8.97 21.24 14.09
C PHE A 7 -8.28 20.40 15.16
N GLN A 8 -8.81 20.38 16.38
CA GLN A 8 -8.28 19.55 17.47
C GLN A 8 -8.63 18.05 17.31
N GLN A 9 -9.70 17.72 16.59
CA GLN A 9 -10.05 16.35 16.20
C GLN A 9 -9.26 15.85 14.98
N ILE A 10 -8.79 16.75 14.10
CA ILE A 10 -7.84 16.43 13.02
C ILE A 10 -6.45 16.08 13.58
N THR A 11 -6.11 16.55 14.79
CA THR A 11 -4.83 16.31 15.48
C THR A 11 -4.87 15.08 16.41
N GLY A 12 -5.55 14.01 16.00
CA GLY A 12 -5.39 12.69 16.62
C GLY A 12 -4.04 12.03 16.30
N LEU A 13 -3.34 12.53 15.28
CA LEU A 13 -2.04 12.06 14.81
C LEU A 13 -0.92 12.93 15.42
N ALA A 14 0.08 12.29 15.98
CA ALA A 14 1.26 12.98 16.48
C ALA A 14 2.02 13.64 15.31
N PRO A 15 2.76 14.73 15.54
CA PRO A 15 3.61 15.34 14.50
C PRO A 15 4.57 14.35 13.83
N LEU A 16 5.00 13.30 14.57
CA LEU A 16 5.81 12.21 14.05
C LEU A 16 5.08 11.39 12.98
N ASP A 17 3.78 11.15 13.14
CA ASP A 17 2.97 10.35 12.20
C ASP A 17 2.90 11.03 10.83
N TYR A 18 2.74 12.36 10.83
CA TYR A 18 2.82 13.15 9.60
C TYR A 18 4.20 13.11 8.96
N GLY A 19 5.26 13.13 9.77
CA GLY A 19 6.64 12.96 9.30
C GLY A 19 6.84 11.61 8.61
N LEU A 20 6.38 10.52 9.23
CA LEU A 20 6.45 9.17 8.67
C LEU A 20 5.64 9.03 7.38
N LEU A 21 4.42 9.57 7.35
CA LEU A 21 3.58 9.59 6.15
C LEU A 21 4.27 10.33 5.01
N GLY A 22 4.83 11.52 5.30
CA GLY A 22 5.58 12.31 4.31
C GLY A 22 6.78 11.54 3.76
N ILE A 23 7.56 10.89 4.62
CA ILE A 23 8.69 10.04 4.21
C ILE A 23 8.22 8.88 3.32
N ALA A 24 7.14 8.19 3.68
CA ALA A 24 6.62 7.06 2.91
C ALA A 24 6.19 7.49 1.49
N VAL A 25 5.48 8.62 1.37
CA VAL A 25 5.06 9.17 0.08
C VAL A 25 6.26 9.61 -0.76
N ILE A 26 7.22 10.32 -0.17
CA ILE A 26 8.45 10.74 -0.86
C ILE A 26 9.24 9.52 -1.33
N ALA A 27 9.38 8.49 -0.50
CA ALA A 27 10.06 7.26 -0.87
C ALA A 27 9.39 6.57 -2.06
N LEU A 28 8.06 6.52 -2.10
CA LEU A 28 7.32 5.96 -3.24
C LEU A 28 7.64 6.70 -4.54
N PHE A 29 7.57 8.03 -4.55
CA PHE A 29 7.90 8.82 -5.74
C PHE A 29 9.38 8.73 -6.12
N ALA A 30 10.28 8.71 -5.14
CA ALA A 30 11.71 8.55 -5.38
C ALA A 30 11.99 7.20 -6.06
N ILE A 31 11.45 6.10 -5.54
CA ILE A 31 11.60 4.77 -6.13
C ILE A 31 11.04 4.75 -7.56
N ALA A 32 9.83 5.27 -7.78
CA ALA A 32 9.21 5.34 -9.10
C ALA A 32 10.07 6.13 -10.10
N TYR A 33 10.58 7.29 -9.69
CA TYR A 33 11.43 8.13 -10.53
C TYR A 33 12.76 7.46 -10.88
N PHE A 34 13.47 6.93 -9.88
CA PHE A 34 14.78 6.30 -10.12
C PHE A 34 14.67 5.01 -10.92
N LYS A 35 13.63 4.20 -10.68
CA LYS A 35 13.43 2.93 -11.39
C LYS A 35 12.80 3.09 -12.76
N GLY A 36 11.94 4.10 -12.97
CA GLY A 36 11.29 4.34 -14.26
C GLY A 36 12.20 4.94 -15.34
N ARG A 37 13.42 5.39 -15.01
CA ARG A 37 14.33 6.04 -15.96
C ARG A 37 15.09 5.11 -16.91
N GLY A 38 15.03 3.79 -16.69
CA GLY A 38 15.82 2.80 -17.43
C GLY A 38 15.14 2.16 -18.63
N GLU A 39 13.85 2.45 -18.84
CA GLU A 39 12.99 1.74 -19.80
C GLU A 39 13.19 2.29 -21.22
N LYS A 40 13.76 1.49 -22.13
CA LYS A 40 14.10 1.91 -23.51
C LYS A 40 13.11 1.41 -24.56
N ASP A 41 12.44 0.31 -24.28
CA ASP A 41 11.46 -0.31 -25.17
C ASP A 41 10.30 -0.96 -24.38
N THR A 42 9.34 -1.48 -25.13
CA THR A 42 8.15 -2.15 -24.60
C THR A 42 8.49 -3.44 -23.83
N GLN A 43 9.56 -4.15 -24.20
CA GLN A 43 9.96 -5.37 -23.50
C GLN A 43 10.56 -5.05 -22.14
N ASP A 44 11.37 -4.00 -22.04
CA ASP A 44 11.89 -3.50 -20.78
C ASP A 44 10.73 -3.07 -19.87
N TYR A 45 9.80 -2.23 -20.37
CA TYR A 45 8.71 -1.68 -19.57
C TYR A 45 7.72 -2.74 -19.06
N PHE A 46 7.33 -3.71 -19.90
CA PHE A 46 6.32 -4.73 -19.51
C PHE A 46 6.91 -6.01 -18.93
N LEU A 47 8.14 -6.40 -19.31
CA LEU A 47 8.75 -7.67 -18.89
C LEU A 47 9.94 -7.49 -17.94
N GLY A 48 10.39 -6.25 -17.67
CA GLY A 48 11.58 -5.97 -16.84
C GLY A 48 12.84 -6.63 -17.42
N SER A 49 12.95 -6.65 -18.75
CA SER A 49 13.97 -7.40 -19.51
C SER A 49 14.07 -8.90 -19.14
N ARG A 50 13.01 -9.50 -18.57
CA ARG A 50 13.00 -10.89 -18.03
C ARG A 50 14.06 -11.15 -16.96
N LYS A 51 14.53 -10.12 -16.26
CA LYS A 51 15.54 -10.22 -15.19
C LYS A 51 14.92 -10.38 -13.80
N THR A 52 13.61 -10.22 -13.67
CA THR A 52 12.91 -10.32 -12.39
C THR A 52 12.87 -11.77 -11.92
N PRO A 53 13.48 -12.11 -10.76
CA PRO A 53 13.38 -13.45 -10.21
C PRO A 53 11.95 -13.75 -9.77
N VAL A 54 11.54 -15.01 -9.89
CA VAL A 54 10.15 -15.44 -9.67
C VAL A 54 9.59 -14.99 -8.31
N TRP A 55 10.40 -15.08 -7.25
CA TRP A 55 9.98 -14.68 -5.91
C TRP A 55 9.65 -13.17 -5.80
N ILE A 56 10.33 -12.29 -6.55
CA ILE A 56 10.00 -10.86 -6.60
C ILE A 56 8.68 -10.67 -7.35
N GLY A 57 8.48 -11.40 -8.45
CA GLY A 57 7.22 -11.40 -9.18
C GLY A 57 6.04 -11.83 -8.31
N THR A 58 6.18 -12.91 -7.54
CA THR A 58 5.11 -13.38 -6.64
C THR A 58 4.83 -12.40 -5.50
N LEU A 59 5.85 -11.75 -4.93
CA LEU A 59 5.63 -10.73 -3.91
C LEU A 59 4.92 -9.49 -4.47
N SER A 60 5.27 -9.07 -5.68
CA SER A 60 4.59 -7.97 -6.37
C SER A 60 3.12 -8.29 -6.65
N PHE A 61 2.83 -9.54 -7.02
CA PHE A 61 1.45 -10.00 -7.23
C PHE A 61 0.63 -9.89 -5.95
N VAL A 62 1.11 -10.47 -4.84
CA VAL A 62 0.43 -10.39 -3.52
C VAL A 62 0.25 -8.93 -3.08
N ALA A 63 1.26 -8.09 -3.27
CA ALA A 63 1.18 -6.67 -2.93
C ALA A 63 0.13 -5.92 -3.77
N THR A 64 -0.15 -6.37 -5.00
CA THR A 64 -1.15 -5.76 -5.89
C THR A 64 -2.57 -6.22 -5.53
N GLU A 65 -2.73 -7.42 -4.98
CA GLU A 65 -4.04 -7.94 -4.53
C GLU A 65 -4.51 -7.27 -3.24
N ILE A 66 -3.59 -6.90 -2.34
CA ILE A 66 -3.94 -6.30 -1.05
C ILE A 66 -4.22 -4.81 -1.23
N SER A 67 -5.46 -4.40 -0.96
CA SER A 67 -5.88 -2.99 -1.02
C SER A 67 -6.13 -2.39 0.36
N ALA A 68 -6.23 -1.07 0.43
CA ALA A 68 -6.66 -0.37 1.64
C ALA A 68 -8.05 -0.83 2.12
N MET A 69 -8.95 -1.16 1.18
CA MET A 69 -10.29 -1.67 1.51
C MET A 69 -10.20 -3.01 2.23
N THR A 70 -9.29 -3.90 1.83
CA THR A 70 -9.07 -5.19 2.49
C THR A 70 -8.67 -4.98 3.95
N ILE A 71 -7.71 -4.09 4.21
CA ILE A 71 -7.18 -3.80 5.55
C ILE A 71 -8.25 -3.19 6.45
N VAL A 72 -9.03 -2.24 5.95
CA VAL A 72 -10.05 -1.53 6.74
C VAL A 72 -11.35 -2.33 6.85
N GLY A 73 -11.72 -3.09 5.81
CA GLY A 73 -13.04 -3.68 5.65
C GLY A 73 -13.20 -5.09 6.21
N ILE A 74 -12.17 -5.94 6.15
CA ILE A 74 -12.28 -7.33 6.60
C ILE A 74 -12.32 -7.48 8.13
N PRO A 75 -11.49 -6.78 8.93
CA PRO A 75 -11.48 -6.98 10.38
C PRO A 75 -12.84 -6.74 11.07
N PRO A 76 -13.62 -5.69 10.73
CA PRO A 76 -14.96 -5.51 11.28
C PRO A 76 -15.89 -6.69 10.99
N ILE A 77 -15.92 -7.18 9.75
CA ILE A 77 -16.76 -8.32 9.34
C ILE A 77 -16.36 -9.58 10.11
N GLY A 78 -15.05 -9.85 10.21
CA GLY A 78 -14.54 -10.99 10.97
C GLY A 78 -14.85 -10.91 12.48
N PHE A 79 -14.97 -9.70 13.02
CA PHE A 79 -15.31 -9.48 14.43
C PHE A 79 -16.81 -9.60 14.71
N THR A 80 -17.67 -9.10 13.81
CA THR A 80 -19.13 -9.14 14.00
C THR A 80 -19.78 -10.43 13.54
N GLU A 81 -19.17 -11.12 12.58
CA GLU A 81 -19.72 -12.33 11.96
C GLU A 81 -18.86 -13.56 12.28
N ASN A 82 -17.97 -13.95 11.36
CA ASN A 82 -17.18 -15.17 11.44
C ASN A 82 -15.86 -15.06 10.65
N LEU A 83 -15.01 -16.08 10.77
CA LEU A 83 -13.70 -16.12 10.12
C LEU A 83 -13.71 -16.76 8.72
N GLN A 84 -14.87 -16.87 8.05
CA GLN A 84 -14.97 -17.53 6.75
C GLN A 84 -14.06 -16.88 5.70
N TYR A 85 -13.88 -15.55 5.76
CA TYR A 85 -12.98 -14.84 4.83
C TYR A 85 -11.50 -15.21 4.98
N LEU A 86 -11.09 -15.81 6.10
CA LEU A 86 -9.72 -16.28 6.30
C LEU A 86 -9.34 -17.37 5.28
N GLN A 87 -10.32 -18.14 4.80
CA GLN A 87 -10.10 -19.19 3.80
C GLN A 87 -9.47 -18.65 2.50
N PHE A 88 -9.78 -17.41 2.12
CA PHE A 88 -9.26 -16.80 0.89
C PHE A 88 -7.74 -16.51 0.96
N PHE A 89 -7.15 -16.50 2.15
CA PHE A 89 -5.71 -16.28 2.33
C PHE A 89 -4.89 -17.58 2.43
N ILE A 90 -5.51 -18.72 2.75
CA ILE A 90 -4.83 -20.00 3.01
C ILE A 90 -5.19 -21.11 2.02
N GLY A 91 -6.27 -20.97 1.24
CA GLY A 91 -6.72 -21.96 0.26
C GLY A 91 -7.73 -22.95 0.82
#